data_AF-A0A3A5WZ48-F1
#
_entry.id   AF-A0A3A5WZ48-F1
#
_cell.length_a   1.000
_cell.length_b   1.000
_cell.length_c   1.000
_cell.angle_alpha   90.00
_cell.angle_beta   90.00
_cell.angle_gamma   90.00
#
_symmetry.space_group_name_H-M   'P 1'
#
loop_
_entity.id
_entity.type
_entity.pdbx_description
1 polymer ?
#
loop_
_entity_poly.entity_id
_entity_poly.type
_entity_poly.pdbx_seq_one_letter_code
_entity_poly.pdbx_strand_id
1 'polypeptide(L)'
;MGLYWRRSTKILPGVRINWSKNGPSISMGSKGAKVNIGKRGTYVSGGILGTGLYYRQKVGGGSKSNSSSTTGTNPPTSATTQTTFGFSKQGCLVFIVVSVILSLLLSSNFITAALVAVIAGLYWFFMSRKKASTPQPNTNATRPTQPVPISPPSTPTPFQSAPSSNDIDVKVAVAEVEHLITEIDNTTDKVKLPSIYRKLMSIIYKLEKINGVEIKGLPIEIAKKRILENYRRRLNS
;
A
#
# COMPACT_ATOMS: atom_id res chain seq x y z
N MET A 1 21.50 -19.07 -26.61
CA MET A 1 20.14 -19.61 -26.42
C MET A 1 19.65 -19.20 -25.04
N GLY A 2 18.63 -18.34 -24.94
CA GLY A 2 18.22 -17.72 -23.66
C GLY A 2 17.13 -18.50 -22.93
N LEU A 3 17.15 -18.47 -21.59
CA LEU A 3 16.07 -19.00 -20.75
C LEU A 3 14.84 -18.07 -20.79
N TYR A 4 13.67 -18.67 -21.01
CA TYR A 4 12.38 -17.96 -20.98
C TYR A 4 11.54 -18.49 -19.82
N TRP A 5 11.32 -17.64 -18.82
CA TRP A 5 10.38 -17.92 -17.74
C TRP A 5 8.97 -17.51 -18.16
N ARG A 6 8.05 -18.49 -18.22
CA ARG A 6 6.60 -18.29 -18.43
C ARG A 6 5.86 -19.02 -17.31
N ARG A 7 5.07 -18.32 -16.53
CA ARG A 7 4.20 -18.90 -15.49
C ARG A 7 2.76 -18.53 -15.79
N SER A 8 1.84 -19.48 -15.70
CA SER A 8 0.40 -19.20 -15.70
C SER A 8 -0.25 -19.87 -14.51
N THR A 9 -1.01 -19.10 -13.71
CA THR A 9 -1.77 -19.62 -12.57
C THR A 9 -3.25 -19.44 -12.84
N LYS A 10 -4.01 -20.49 -12.55
CA LYS A 10 -5.47 -20.48 -12.56
C LYS A 10 -5.93 -19.99 -11.19
N ILE A 11 -6.68 -18.89 -11.17
CA ILE A 11 -7.21 -18.33 -9.91
C ILE A 11 -8.60 -18.91 -9.66
N LEU A 12 -9.42 -18.94 -10.72
CA LEU A 12 -10.81 -19.42 -10.69
C LEU A 12 -11.11 -20.23 -11.98
N PRO A 13 -12.16 -21.05 -12.02
CA PRO A 13 -12.66 -21.61 -13.28
C PRO A 13 -13.02 -20.47 -14.23
N GLY A 14 -12.38 -20.44 -15.40
CA GLY A 14 -12.56 -19.37 -16.39
C GLY A 14 -11.64 -18.16 -16.24
N VAL A 15 -10.87 -18.01 -15.14
CA VAL A 15 -9.92 -16.89 -14.96
C VAL A 15 -8.49 -17.40 -14.77
N ARG A 16 -7.60 -16.96 -15.66
CA ARG A 16 -6.18 -17.29 -15.65
C ARG A 16 -5.36 -16.02 -15.68
N ILE A 17 -4.27 -16.01 -14.94
CA ILE A 17 -3.26 -14.97 -15.05
C ILE A 17 -1.98 -15.56 -15.65
N ASN A 18 -1.36 -14.80 -16.53
CA ASN A 18 -0.15 -15.19 -17.24
C ASN A 18 0.95 -14.16 -16.93
N TRP A 19 2.04 -14.64 -16.35
CA TRP A 19 3.25 -13.85 -16.09
C TRP A 19 4.27 -14.12 -17.19
N SER A 20 4.59 -13.05 -17.92
CA SER A 20 5.59 -13.03 -18.98
C SER A 20 6.59 -11.89 -18.76
N LYS A 21 7.73 -11.91 -19.46
CA LYS A 21 8.73 -10.82 -19.44
C LYS A 21 8.13 -9.43 -19.74
N ASN A 22 7.02 -9.37 -20.49
CA ASN A 22 6.37 -8.12 -20.89
C ASN A 22 5.33 -7.61 -19.88
N GLY A 23 5.11 -8.32 -18.77
CA GLY A 23 4.14 -7.99 -17.74
C GLY A 23 3.03 -9.04 -17.59
N PRO A 24 2.22 -8.94 -16.53
CA PRO A 24 1.08 -9.81 -16.29
C PRO A 24 -0.05 -9.53 -17.26
N SER A 25 -0.75 -10.59 -17.69
CA SER A 25 -1.99 -10.50 -18.46
C SER A 25 -3.05 -11.43 -17.88
N ILE A 26 -4.30 -11.00 -17.88
CA ILE A 26 -5.43 -11.74 -17.33
C ILE A 26 -6.31 -12.21 -18.48
N SER A 27 -6.68 -13.48 -18.48
CA SER A 27 -7.63 -14.09 -19.39
C SER A 27 -8.86 -14.52 -18.60
N MET A 28 -10.03 -14.03 -18.97
CA MET A 28 -11.30 -14.32 -18.30
C MET A 28 -12.36 -14.76 -19.32
N GLY A 29 -12.94 -15.95 -19.14
CA GLY A 29 -14.08 -16.41 -19.92
C GLY A 29 -14.20 -17.93 -20.04
N SER A 30 -15.36 -18.38 -20.52
CA SER A 30 -15.71 -19.78 -20.73
C SER A 30 -15.29 -20.27 -22.13
N LYS A 31 -15.46 -21.57 -22.42
CA LYS A 31 -15.27 -22.08 -23.78
C LYS A 31 -16.27 -21.37 -24.70
N GLY A 32 -15.76 -20.67 -25.72
CA GLY A 32 -16.57 -19.94 -26.71
C GLY A 32 -16.66 -18.44 -26.49
N ALA A 33 -16.29 -17.89 -25.33
CA ALA A 33 -16.22 -16.45 -25.10
C ALA A 33 -15.14 -16.10 -24.05
N LYS A 34 -14.07 -15.43 -24.47
CA LYS A 34 -12.92 -15.06 -23.64
C LYS A 34 -12.51 -13.61 -23.83
N VAL A 35 -12.14 -12.97 -22.73
CA VAL A 35 -11.58 -11.63 -22.69
C VAL A 35 -10.14 -11.71 -22.19
N ASN A 36 -9.21 -11.11 -22.92
CA ASN A 36 -7.80 -11.04 -22.56
C ASN A 36 -7.43 -9.60 -22.31
N ILE A 37 -6.96 -9.30 -21.11
CA ILE A 37 -6.53 -7.98 -20.66
C ILE A 37 -5.02 -8.05 -20.43
N GLY A 38 -4.25 -7.18 -21.09
CA GLY A 38 -2.81 -7.12 -20.87
C GLY A 38 -2.18 -5.87 -21.48
N LYS A 39 -0.86 -5.77 -21.41
CA LYS A 39 -0.08 -4.61 -21.88
C LYS A 39 -0.37 -4.19 -23.33
N ARG A 40 -0.77 -5.13 -24.20
CA ARG A 40 -1.10 -4.86 -25.62
C ARG A 40 -2.52 -4.35 -25.85
N GLY A 41 -3.35 -4.29 -24.81
CA GLY A 41 -4.75 -3.89 -24.84
C GLY A 41 -5.69 -5.04 -24.48
N THR A 42 -6.98 -4.73 -24.46
CA THR A 42 -8.04 -5.70 -24.15
C THR A 42 -8.53 -6.33 -25.45
N TYR A 43 -8.63 -7.66 -25.49
CA TYR A 43 -9.15 -8.41 -26.63
C TYR A 43 -10.31 -9.27 -26.19
N VAL A 44 -11.45 -9.14 -26.85
CA VAL A 44 -12.60 -10.03 -26.69
C VAL A 44 -12.54 -11.03 -27.84
N SER A 45 -12.76 -12.30 -27.54
CA SER A 45 -12.83 -13.35 -28.55
C SER A 45 -14.01 -14.25 -28.26
N GLY A 46 -14.88 -14.43 -29.25
CA GLY A 46 -16.05 -15.30 -29.19
C GLY A 46 -15.99 -16.34 -30.31
N GLY A 47 -16.67 -17.47 -30.18
CA GLY A 47 -16.71 -18.47 -31.26
C GLY A 47 -17.66 -19.59 -30.95
N ILE A 48 -18.24 -20.15 -32.00
CA ILE A 48 -19.18 -21.27 -31.89
C ILE A 48 -18.35 -22.55 -31.78
N LEU A 49 -18.63 -23.36 -30.76
CA LEU A 49 -17.94 -24.63 -30.56
C LEU A 49 -18.32 -25.60 -31.68
N GLY A 50 -17.32 -26.31 -32.22
CA GLY A 50 -17.54 -27.35 -33.22
C GLY A 50 -17.63 -26.86 -34.68
N THR A 51 -17.79 -25.56 -34.92
CA THR A 51 -17.89 -25.01 -36.30
C THR A 51 -16.58 -24.41 -36.81
N GLY A 52 -15.58 -24.23 -35.95
CA GLY A 52 -14.32 -23.57 -36.30
C GLY A 52 -14.41 -22.05 -36.47
N LEU A 53 -15.61 -21.46 -36.38
CA LEU A 53 -15.82 -20.01 -36.49
C LEU A 53 -15.51 -19.33 -35.16
N TYR A 54 -14.58 -18.37 -35.21
CA TYR A 54 -14.24 -17.51 -34.08
C TYR A 54 -14.08 -16.05 -34.53
N TYR A 55 -14.53 -15.14 -33.68
CA TYR A 55 -14.41 -13.70 -33.81
C TYR A 55 -13.45 -13.16 -32.74
N ARG A 56 -12.61 -12.18 -33.08
CA ARG A 56 -11.72 -11.52 -32.13
C ARG A 56 -11.67 -10.02 -32.40
N GLN A 57 -11.95 -9.22 -31.38
CA GLN A 57 -11.94 -7.76 -31.47
C GLN A 57 -11.10 -7.16 -30.35
N LYS A 58 -10.33 -6.11 -30.68
CA LYS A 58 -9.60 -5.32 -29.69
C LYS A 58 -10.54 -4.24 -29.14
N VAL A 59 -10.68 -4.20 -27.82
CA VAL A 59 -11.45 -3.19 -27.08
C VAL A 59 -10.45 -2.15 -26.57
N GLY A 60 -10.41 -0.99 -27.24
CA GLY A 60 -9.49 0.09 -26.92
C GLY A 60 -8.39 0.27 -27.96
N GLY A 61 -8.56 1.32 -28.76
CA GLY A 61 -7.67 1.75 -29.82
C GLY A 61 -8.48 2.67 -30.71
N GLY A 62 -8.19 3.97 -30.68
CA GLY A 62 -8.77 4.91 -31.63
C GLY A 62 -8.50 4.40 -33.04
N SER A 63 -9.55 4.24 -33.82
CA SER A 63 -9.50 3.88 -35.23
C SER A 63 -8.66 4.93 -35.97
N LYS A 64 -7.38 4.63 -36.24
CA LYS A 64 -6.74 5.23 -37.40
C LYS A 64 -7.14 4.36 -38.58
N SER A 65 -8.24 4.76 -39.20
CA SER A 65 -8.66 4.29 -40.52
C SER A 65 -7.53 4.62 -41.49
N ASN A 66 -6.62 3.67 -41.71
CA ASN A 66 -5.94 3.60 -42.99
C ASN A 66 -6.83 2.76 -43.89
N SER A 67 -7.67 3.46 -44.65
CA SER A 67 -8.29 2.93 -45.85
C SER A 67 -7.19 2.59 -46.84
N SER A 68 -6.76 1.33 -46.83
CA SER A 68 -6.14 0.70 -48.00
C SER A 68 -7.02 -0.49 -48.37
N SER A 69 -7.79 -0.29 -49.42
CA SER A 69 -8.65 -1.25 -50.10
C SER A 69 -7.89 -2.51 -50.50
N THR A 70 -8.32 -3.68 -50.02
CA THR A 70 -8.28 -4.93 -50.80
C THR A 70 -9.25 -5.96 -50.20
N THR A 71 -10.42 -6.00 -50.83
CA THR A 71 -11.32 -7.16 -51.09
C THR A 71 -11.30 -8.38 -50.15
N GLY A 72 -12.45 -8.66 -49.53
CA GLY A 72 -12.74 -9.96 -48.92
C GLY A 72 -13.91 -9.99 -47.93
N THR A 73 -15.16 -9.93 -48.44
CA THR A 73 -16.40 -10.51 -47.86
C THR A 73 -16.74 -10.32 -46.37
N ASN A 74 -17.69 -9.41 -46.09
CA ASN A 74 -18.53 -9.31 -44.86
C ASN A 74 -19.61 -10.45 -44.85
N PRO A 75 -20.30 -10.85 -43.73
CA PRO A 75 -21.12 -9.98 -42.83
C PRO A 75 -21.28 -10.47 -41.36
N PRO A 76 -22.18 -9.91 -40.49
CA PRO A 76 -22.92 -8.66 -40.55
C PRO A 76 -22.55 -7.64 -39.47
N THR A 77 -22.61 -6.38 -39.87
CA THR A 77 -22.89 -5.21 -39.04
C THR A 77 -24.30 -5.35 -38.44
N SER A 78 -24.46 -5.34 -37.12
CA SER A 78 -25.76 -5.08 -36.47
C SER A 78 -25.62 -4.65 -35.01
N ALA A 79 -26.39 -3.60 -34.69
CA ALA A 79 -26.74 -3.11 -33.36
C ALA A 79 -25.63 -2.52 -32.48
N THR A 80 -25.23 -1.32 -32.86
CA THR A 80 -24.92 -0.23 -31.92
C THR A 80 -26.11 -0.04 -30.97
N THR A 81 -25.93 -0.33 -29.68
CA THR A 81 -26.69 0.36 -28.64
C THR A 81 -25.71 0.95 -27.66
N GLN A 82 -25.57 2.26 -27.80
CA GLN A 82 -24.77 3.14 -26.97
C GLN A 82 -25.41 3.15 -25.59
N THR A 83 -24.67 2.74 -24.56
CA THR A 83 -24.92 3.27 -23.21
C THR A 83 -23.72 4.10 -22.84
N THR A 84 -23.87 5.37 -23.14
CA THR A 84 -23.01 6.48 -22.78
C THR A 84 -22.77 6.48 -21.28
N PHE A 85 -21.54 6.14 -20.86
CA PHE A 85 -20.92 6.79 -19.71
C PHE A 85 -19.48 7.09 -20.09
N GLY A 86 -19.31 8.28 -20.66
CA GLY A 86 -18.01 8.91 -20.83
C GLY A 86 -17.49 9.33 -19.47
N PHE A 87 -16.59 8.53 -18.91
CA PHE A 87 -15.61 8.99 -17.93
C PHE A 87 -14.27 8.34 -18.25
N SER A 88 -13.22 9.15 -18.22
CA SER A 88 -11.84 8.87 -18.61
C SER A 88 -11.36 7.48 -18.15
N LYS A 89 -11.10 6.61 -19.14
CA LYS A 89 -10.94 5.15 -19.01
C LYS A 89 -9.56 4.67 -18.54
N GLN A 90 -9.00 5.28 -17.50
CA GLN A 90 -7.80 4.72 -16.82
C GLN A 90 -7.99 4.57 -15.30
N GLY A 91 -8.98 5.22 -14.70
CA GLY A 91 -9.30 5.06 -13.27
C GLY A 91 -10.59 4.27 -12.98
N CYS A 92 -11.60 4.35 -13.86
CA CYS A 92 -12.97 3.98 -13.49
C CYS A 92 -13.15 2.49 -13.12
N LEU A 93 -12.53 1.56 -13.87
CA LEU A 93 -12.66 0.13 -13.58
C LEU A 93 -11.91 -0.25 -12.29
N VAL A 94 -10.76 0.37 -12.03
CA VAL A 94 -10.01 0.18 -10.78
C VAL A 94 -10.82 0.71 -9.61
N PHE A 95 -11.46 1.87 -9.73
CA PHE A 95 -12.34 2.42 -8.70
C PHE A 95 -13.57 1.54 -8.44
N ILE A 96 -14.19 0.97 -9.49
CA ILE A 96 -15.34 0.07 -9.32
C ILE A 96 -14.90 -1.22 -8.60
N VAL A 97 -13.78 -1.82 -8.99
CA VAL A 97 -13.26 -3.04 -8.35
C VAL A 97 -12.81 -2.76 -6.91
N VAL A 98 -12.11 -1.66 -6.66
CA VAL A 98 -11.72 -1.23 -5.31
C VAL A 98 -12.94 -0.89 -4.46
N SER A 99 -13.96 -0.25 -5.03
CA SER A 99 -15.19 0.11 -4.32
C SER A 99 -16.04 -1.11 -3.97
N VAL A 100 -16.12 -2.11 -4.87
CA VAL A 100 -16.79 -3.38 -4.59
C VAL A 100 -16.03 -4.18 -3.53
N ILE A 101 -14.70 -4.24 -3.60
CA ILE A 101 -13.86 -4.89 -2.59
C ILE A 101 -13.97 -4.16 -1.24
N LEU A 102 -13.95 -2.83 -1.25
CA LEU A 102 -14.12 -2.00 -0.06
C LEU A 102 -15.53 -2.17 0.52
N SER A 103 -16.57 -2.21 -0.31
CA SER A 103 -17.96 -2.45 0.13
C SER A 103 -18.15 -3.85 0.70
N LEU A 104 -17.50 -4.88 0.12
CA LEU A 104 -17.47 -6.24 0.64
C LEU A 104 -16.65 -6.36 1.95
N LEU A 105 -15.62 -5.52 2.13
CA LEU A 105 -14.88 -5.36 3.38
C LEU A 105 -15.67 -4.57 4.45
N LEU A 106 -16.59 -3.69 4.02
CA LEU A 106 -17.49 -2.91 4.87
C LEU A 106 -18.77 -3.67 5.24
N SER A 107 -19.18 -4.68 4.48
CA SER A 107 -20.41 -5.46 4.75
C SER A 107 -20.34 -6.38 5.97
N SER A 108 -19.28 -6.29 6.77
CA SER A 108 -19.40 -6.43 8.23
C SER A 108 -18.14 -5.84 8.85
N ASN A 109 -18.14 -4.54 9.11
CA ASN A 109 -17.38 -3.88 10.18
C ASN A 109 -17.65 -2.36 10.08
N PHE A 110 -18.63 -1.87 10.84
CA PHE A 110 -18.91 -0.44 11.01
C PHE A 110 -17.64 0.39 11.36
N ILE A 111 -16.67 -0.28 11.99
CA ILE A 111 -15.36 0.23 12.38
C ILE A 111 -14.51 0.65 11.17
N THR A 112 -14.53 -0.10 10.05
CA THR A 112 -13.75 0.24 8.86
C THR A 112 -14.32 1.45 8.12
N ALA A 113 -15.64 1.60 8.08
CA ALA A 113 -16.28 2.78 7.51
C ALA A 113 -15.91 4.06 8.29
N ALA A 114 -15.91 3.99 9.62
CA ALA A 114 -15.48 5.09 10.48
C ALA A 114 -13.99 5.46 10.27
N LEU A 115 -13.11 4.46 10.17
CA LEU A 115 -11.67 4.66 9.97
C LEU A 115 -11.37 5.32 8.60
N VAL A 116 -12.08 4.90 7.54
CA VAL A 116 -11.95 5.50 6.20
C VAL A 116 -12.46 6.95 6.19
N ALA A 117 -13.57 7.25 6.88
CA ALA A 117 -14.08 8.62 6.99
C ALA A 117 -13.09 9.53 7.73
N VAL A 118 -12.46 9.05 8.81
CA VAL A 118 -11.42 9.78 9.55
C VAL A 118 -10.19 10.02 8.67
N ILE A 119 -9.70 9.01 7.94
CA ILE A 119 -8.55 9.17 7.04
C ILE A 119 -8.86 10.16 5.92
N ALA A 120 -10.04 10.07 5.31
CA ALA A 120 -10.47 11.00 4.26
C ALA A 120 -10.58 12.44 4.79
N GLY A 121 -11.11 12.62 5.99
CA GLY A 121 -11.18 13.92 6.67
C GLY A 121 -9.80 14.50 6.98
N LEU A 122 -8.88 13.68 7.49
CA LEU A 122 -7.50 14.09 7.75
C LEU A 122 -6.76 14.45 6.46
N TYR A 123 -6.96 13.68 5.38
CA TYR A 123 -6.37 13.98 4.08
C TYR A 123 -6.90 15.30 3.52
N TRP A 124 -8.21 15.53 3.57
CA TRP A 124 -8.83 16.80 3.18
C TRP A 124 -8.29 17.97 4.00
N PHE A 125 -8.26 17.82 5.33
CA PHE A 125 -7.76 18.85 6.25
C PHE A 125 -6.31 19.22 5.99
N PHE A 126 -5.45 18.23 5.72
CA PHE A 126 -4.05 18.46 5.42
C PHE A 126 -3.85 19.12 4.04
N MET A 127 -4.68 18.76 3.06
CA MET A 127 -4.64 19.36 1.74
C MET A 127 -5.23 20.78 1.72
N SER A 128 -6.17 21.09 2.60
CA SER A 128 -6.66 22.46 2.83
C SER A 128 -5.61 23.37 3.47
N ARG A 129 -4.60 22.83 4.16
CA ARG A 129 -3.48 23.62 4.69
C ARG A 129 -2.41 23.96 3.65
N LYS A 130 -2.41 23.31 2.49
CA LYS A 130 -1.44 23.57 1.41
C LYS A 130 -1.99 24.50 0.34
N LYS A 131 -2.54 25.65 0.76
CA LYS A 131 -2.71 26.84 -0.09
C LYS A 131 -2.58 28.10 0.75
N ALA A 132 -1.36 28.61 0.88
CA ALA A 132 -1.08 30.01 1.17
C ALA A 132 0.27 30.39 0.54
N SER A 133 0.35 31.63 0.08
CA SER A 133 1.05 32.12 -1.11
C SER A 133 2.51 32.53 -0.89
N THR A 134 3.28 32.50 -1.98
CA THR A 134 4.63 33.05 -2.21
C THR A 134 4.66 34.62 -2.17
N PRO A 135 5.82 35.32 -2.28
CA PRO A 135 6.26 36.40 -1.38
C PRO A 135 6.22 37.82 -2.01
N GLN A 136 6.38 38.89 -1.20
CA GLN A 136 6.71 40.23 -1.71
C GLN A 136 7.63 41.08 -0.79
N PRO A 137 8.42 42.02 -1.36
CA PRO A 137 9.60 42.65 -0.77
C PRO A 137 9.37 44.10 -0.24
N ASN A 138 10.34 44.58 0.58
CA ASN A 138 10.82 45.96 0.85
C ASN A 138 9.78 47.07 1.22
N THR A 139 10.03 48.19 1.91
CA THR A 139 11.18 48.96 2.40
C THR A 139 10.64 49.96 3.47
N ASN A 140 11.41 50.37 4.50
CA ASN A 140 11.57 51.77 4.98
C ASN A 140 12.25 51.88 6.36
N ALA A 141 13.56 52.19 6.33
CA ALA A 141 14.31 53.25 7.03
C ALA A 141 13.89 53.72 8.45
N THR A 142 14.75 53.58 9.49
CA THR A 142 15.79 54.55 9.99
C THR A 142 15.24 55.40 11.17
N ARG A 143 15.77 55.49 12.42
CA ARG A 143 17.10 55.82 13.00
C ARG A 143 17.04 55.65 14.57
N PRO A 144 18.08 55.93 15.40
CA PRO A 144 18.56 55.10 16.51
C PRO A 144 18.69 55.89 17.85
N THR A 145 19.50 55.37 18.79
CA THR A 145 20.31 56.04 19.87
C THR A 145 19.87 55.61 21.30
N GLN A 146 20.48 54.60 21.97
CA GLN A 146 21.74 54.55 22.79
C GLN A 146 21.44 54.62 24.33
N PRO A 147 22.33 54.38 25.34
CA PRO A 147 23.32 53.31 25.66
C PRO A 147 23.18 52.62 27.08
N VAL A 148 23.57 51.33 27.19
CA VAL A 148 24.51 50.58 28.13
C VAL A 148 24.88 51.21 29.52
N PRO A 149 24.99 50.50 30.70
CA PRO A 149 26.04 49.47 30.98
C PRO A 149 25.85 48.30 32.02
N ILE A 150 26.31 47.10 31.60
CA ILE A 150 27.25 46.10 32.19
C ILE A 150 27.23 45.74 33.71
N SER A 151 27.02 44.45 34.03
CA SER A 151 27.94 43.61 34.86
C SER A 151 27.60 42.09 34.83
N PRO A 152 28.59 41.17 35.05
CA PRO A 152 28.55 39.73 34.70
C PRO A 152 28.68 38.80 35.96
N PRO A 153 29.16 37.55 35.87
CA PRO A 153 28.60 36.32 35.25
C PRO A 153 28.43 35.18 36.27
N SER A 154 27.54 34.19 36.05
CA SER A 154 27.77 32.75 36.32
C SER A 154 26.46 31.96 36.41
N THR A 155 26.32 30.93 35.57
CA THR A 155 25.89 29.55 35.88
C THR A 155 25.20 28.98 34.64
N PRO A 156 25.81 28.03 33.91
CA PRO A 156 25.10 27.31 32.87
C PRO A 156 24.13 26.35 33.53
N THR A 157 22.84 26.72 33.52
CA THR A 157 21.74 25.77 33.70
C THR A 157 21.93 24.66 32.66
N PRO A 158 21.95 23.37 33.04
CA PRO A 158 22.02 22.30 32.05
C PRO A 158 20.82 22.45 31.13
N PHE A 159 21.09 22.64 29.84
CA PHE A 159 20.08 22.47 28.82
C PHE A 159 19.56 21.03 28.97
N GLN A 160 18.40 20.87 29.62
CA GLN A 160 17.57 19.70 29.38
C GLN A 160 17.24 19.77 27.89
N SER A 161 17.92 18.94 27.12
CA SER A 161 17.53 18.60 25.77
C SER A 161 16.06 18.22 25.81
N ALA A 162 15.21 19.05 25.21
CA ALA A 162 13.86 18.66 24.90
C ALA A 162 13.95 17.30 24.20
N PRO A 163 13.22 16.27 24.68
CA PRO A 163 13.35 14.94 24.11
C PRO A 163 13.00 15.04 22.64
N SER A 164 13.94 14.64 21.78
CA SER A 164 13.68 14.61 20.36
C SER A 164 12.49 13.66 20.15
N SER A 165 11.64 13.92 19.15
CA SER A 165 10.48 13.06 18.85
C SER A 165 10.85 11.57 18.81
N ASN A 166 12.08 11.27 18.37
CA ASN A 166 12.63 9.92 18.30
C ASN A 166 12.84 9.28 19.69
N ASP A 167 13.20 10.07 20.71
CA ASP A 167 13.45 9.56 22.07
C ASP A 167 12.15 9.15 22.77
N ILE A 168 11.05 9.85 22.48
CA ILE A 168 9.71 9.53 23.01
C ILE A 168 9.22 8.22 22.36
N ASP A 169 9.34 8.11 21.04
CA ASP A 169 8.94 6.91 20.29
C ASP A 169 9.73 5.67 20.73
N VAL A 170 11.03 5.83 21.00
CA VAL A 170 11.89 4.75 21.52
C VAL A 170 11.45 4.33 22.93
N LYS A 171 11.19 5.28 23.83
CA LYS A 171 10.71 4.97 25.19
C LYS A 171 9.35 4.27 25.20
N VAL A 172 8.43 4.69 24.34
CA VAL A 172 7.12 4.05 24.18
C VAL A 172 7.28 2.61 23.66
N ALA A 173 8.14 2.41 22.66
CA ALA A 173 8.42 1.08 22.12
C ALA A 173 9.11 0.16 23.15
N VAL A 174 10.03 0.68 23.96
CA VAL A 174 10.66 -0.09 25.06
C VAL A 174 9.61 -0.48 26.11
N ALA A 175 8.71 0.44 26.50
CA ALA A 175 7.63 0.14 27.44
C ALA A 175 6.65 -0.92 26.88
N GLU A 176 6.33 -0.87 25.58
CA GLU A 176 5.49 -1.90 24.94
C GLU A 176 6.19 -3.27 24.92
N VAL A 177 7.51 -3.31 24.71
CA VAL A 177 8.27 -4.56 24.84
C VAL A 177 8.21 -5.11 26.26
N GLU A 178 8.35 -4.26 27.28
CA GLU A 178 8.28 -4.70 28.68
C GLU A 178 6.89 -5.24 29.04
N HIS A 179 5.83 -4.59 28.58
CA HIS A 179 4.45 -5.08 28.73
C HIS A 179 4.23 -6.43 28.00
N LEU A 180 4.76 -6.59 26.79
CA LEU A 180 4.64 -7.86 26.06
C LEU A 180 5.43 -8.99 26.74
N ILE A 181 6.55 -8.69 27.39
CA ILE A 181 7.30 -9.69 28.17
C ILE A 181 6.46 -10.16 29.36
N THR A 182 5.82 -9.25 30.11
CA THR A 182 4.96 -9.64 31.24
C THR A 182 3.70 -10.38 30.78
N GLU A 183 3.14 -10.01 29.64
CA GLU A 183 2.02 -10.72 29.02
C GLU A 183 2.41 -12.16 28.61
N ILE A 184 3.63 -12.36 28.10
CA ILE A 184 4.18 -13.70 27.82
C ILE A 184 4.34 -14.51 29.09
N ASP A 185 4.83 -13.92 30.17
CA ASP A 185 5.02 -14.62 31.44
C ASP A 185 3.70 -15.08 32.06
N ASN A 186 2.61 -14.34 31.85
CA ASN A 186 1.26 -14.66 32.29
C ASN A 186 0.48 -15.58 31.33
N THR A 187 0.90 -15.70 30.07
CA THR A 187 0.19 -16.49 29.05
C THR A 187 0.62 -17.96 29.10
N THR A 188 -0.29 -18.84 29.53
CA THR A 188 -0.09 -20.31 29.49
C THR A 188 -0.65 -20.94 28.21
N ASP A 189 -1.46 -20.19 27.45
CA ASP A 189 -2.08 -20.64 26.20
C ASP A 189 -1.06 -20.77 25.06
N LYS A 190 -0.72 -22.02 24.68
CA LYS A 190 0.19 -22.31 23.55
C LYS A 190 -0.28 -21.75 22.20
N VAL A 191 -1.59 -21.45 22.06
CA VAL A 191 -2.18 -20.90 20.83
C VAL A 191 -1.93 -19.39 20.70
N LYS A 192 -1.90 -18.66 21.82
CA LYS A 192 -1.70 -17.19 21.83
C LYS A 192 -0.21 -16.82 21.85
N LEU A 193 0.62 -17.70 22.41
CA LEU A 193 2.06 -17.52 22.54
C LEU A 193 2.76 -17.10 21.22
N PRO A 194 2.50 -17.72 20.05
CA PRO A 194 3.14 -17.35 18.79
C PRO A 194 2.76 -15.95 18.29
N SER A 195 1.53 -15.49 18.58
CA SER A 195 1.05 -14.16 18.17
C SER A 195 1.71 -13.06 18.97
N ILE A 196 1.78 -13.23 20.30
CA ILE A 196 2.42 -12.28 21.20
C ILE A 196 3.92 -12.18 20.87
N TYR A 197 4.53 -13.33 20.58
CA TYR A 197 5.92 -13.40 20.20
C TYR A 197 6.24 -12.73 18.86
N ARG A 198 5.35 -12.87 17.86
CA ARG A 198 5.46 -12.10 16.60
C ARG A 198 5.41 -10.61 16.84
N LYS A 199 4.49 -10.14 17.70
CA LYS A 199 4.34 -8.71 18.02
C LYS A 199 5.60 -8.17 18.71
N LEU A 200 6.08 -8.89 19.73
CA LEU A 200 7.30 -8.55 20.46
C LEU A 200 8.52 -8.50 19.51
N MET A 201 8.69 -9.51 18.66
CA MET A 201 9.83 -9.56 17.74
C MET A 201 9.79 -8.42 16.70
N SER A 202 8.59 -8.03 16.23
CA SER A 202 8.44 -6.90 15.32
C SER A 202 8.91 -5.58 15.94
N ILE A 203 8.70 -5.38 17.24
CA ILE A 203 9.12 -4.16 17.93
C ILE A 203 10.62 -4.21 18.19
N ILE A 204 11.16 -5.35 18.62
CA ILE A 204 12.60 -5.55 18.80
C ILE A 204 13.37 -5.28 17.50
N TYR A 205 12.90 -5.76 16.34
CA TYR A 205 13.55 -5.47 15.05
C TYR A 205 13.54 -3.98 14.68
N LYS A 206 12.50 -3.23 15.08
CA LYS A 206 12.47 -1.77 14.87
C LYS A 206 13.47 -1.06 15.79
N LEU A 207 13.57 -1.52 17.03
CA LEU A 207 14.50 -0.99 18.03
C LEU A 207 15.96 -1.35 17.73
N GLU A 208 16.24 -2.52 17.16
CA GLU A 208 17.57 -2.96 16.73
C GLU A 208 18.16 -2.06 15.63
N LYS A 209 17.31 -1.38 14.85
CA LYS A 209 17.74 -0.38 13.85
C LYS A 209 18.27 0.90 14.49
N ILE A 210 18.03 1.10 15.78
CA ILE A 210 18.45 2.26 16.56
C ILE A 210 19.58 1.78 17.48
N ASN A 211 20.81 2.21 17.20
CA ASN A 211 21.97 1.79 17.99
C ASN A 211 21.86 2.29 19.45
N GLY A 212 22.15 1.42 20.42
CA GLY A 212 22.22 1.79 21.85
C GLY A 212 20.93 1.67 22.65
N VAL A 213 19.90 0.97 22.16
CA VAL A 213 18.68 0.70 22.94
C VAL A 213 18.89 -0.47 23.91
N GLU A 214 18.55 -0.24 25.18
CA GLU A 214 18.57 -1.26 26.24
C GLU A 214 17.15 -1.66 26.64
N ILE A 215 16.93 -2.94 26.88
CA ILE A 215 15.66 -3.49 27.38
C ILE A 215 15.95 -4.14 28.73
N LYS A 216 15.31 -3.65 29.81
CA LYS A 216 15.60 -4.09 31.20
C LYS A 216 17.09 -4.05 31.56
N GLY A 217 17.83 -3.05 31.06
CA GLY A 217 19.28 -2.89 31.32
C GLY A 217 20.17 -3.92 30.61
N LEU A 218 19.64 -4.68 29.65
CA LEU A 218 20.44 -5.54 28.77
C LEU A 218 20.50 -4.94 27.36
N PRO A 219 21.65 -5.08 26.67
CA PRO A 219 21.75 -4.71 25.27
C PRO A 219 20.78 -5.57 24.44
N ILE A 220 20.16 -4.94 23.44
CA ILE A 220 19.07 -5.52 22.66
C ILE A 220 19.41 -6.88 22.02
N GLU A 221 20.68 -7.09 21.66
CA GLU A 221 21.17 -8.34 21.09
C GLU A 221 21.09 -9.51 22.07
N ILE A 222 21.45 -9.28 23.33
CA ILE A 222 21.41 -10.30 24.38
C ILE A 222 19.95 -10.55 24.79
N ALA A 223 19.16 -9.49 24.92
CA ALA A 223 17.73 -9.59 25.22
C ALA A 223 16.99 -10.44 24.17
N LYS A 224 17.24 -10.18 22.88
CA LYS A 224 16.67 -10.94 21.76
C LYS A 224 16.98 -12.43 21.84
N LYS A 225 18.24 -12.80 22.10
CA LYS A 225 18.64 -14.22 22.25
C LYS A 225 17.90 -14.90 23.39
N ARG A 226 17.84 -14.25 24.57
CA ARG A 226 17.18 -14.79 25.76
C ARG A 226 15.69 -14.97 25.57
N ILE A 227 15.04 -14.01 24.92
CA ILE A 227 13.61 -14.09 24.62
C ILE A 227 13.36 -15.25 23.64
N LEU A 228 14.22 -15.48 22.64
CA LEU A 228 14.10 -16.56 21.63
C LEU A 228 14.25 -17.94 22.25
N GLU A 229 15.21 -18.07 23.15
CA GLU A 229 15.44 -19.31 23.88
C GLU A 229 14.27 -19.64 24.81
N ASN A 230 13.69 -18.64 25.51
CA ASN A 230 12.51 -18.82 26.34
C ASN A 230 11.30 -19.32 25.52
N TYR A 231 11.05 -18.71 24.36
CA TYR A 231 9.98 -19.14 23.46
C TYR A 231 10.16 -20.58 22.96
N ARG A 232 11.39 -20.94 22.58
CA ARG A 232 11.69 -22.31 22.14
C ARG A 232 11.46 -23.32 23.26
N ARG A 233 11.82 -22.99 24.50
CA ARG A 233 11.54 -23.84 25.68
C ARG A 233 10.03 -24.00 25.92
N ARG A 234 9.26 -22.91 25.83
CA ARG A 234 7.81 -22.91 26.05
C ARG A 234 7.00 -23.63 24.96
N LEU A 235 7.51 -23.68 23.73
CA LEU A 235 6.91 -24.46 22.64
C LEU A 235 7.15 -25.97 22.80
N ASN A 236 8.28 -26.34 23.39
CA ASN A 236 8.71 -27.74 23.53
C ASN A 236 8.32 -28.37 24.88
N SER A 237 8.00 -27.56 25.89
CA SER A 237 7.24 -27.94 27.10
C SER A 237 5.77 -28.04 26.77
#